data_AF-A0A2H0A8A2-F1
#
_entry.id   AF-A0A2H0A8A2-F1
#
_cell.length_a   1.000
_cell.length_b   1.000
_cell.length_c   1.000
_cell.angle_alpha   90.00
_cell.angle_beta   90.00
_cell.angle_gamma   90.00
#
_symmetry.space_group_name_H-M   'P 1'
#
loop_
_entity.id
_entity.type
_entity.pdbx_description
1 polymer ?
#
loop_
_entity_poly.entity_id
_entity_poly.type
_entity_poly.pdbx_seq_one_letter_code
_entity_poly.pdbx_strand_id
1 'polypeptide(L)'
;MSDHFKVKMQPIKDYDNRPKAKNPLKIQDLTLRDGHQSLFATRGRTEDMIPVAAMMDEIGFWAVEVWGGATFDTMHRFLNEDPWQRLRTLKRYFKKTPFCMLLRGQNIVGYRNYADDVAKAFVEKAAENGMDVFRTFDALNDFRNFETVVAAIKDCGKHFQGCICYSLTEPRMGGEVYNLDYYLNKARD
;
A
#
# COMPACT_ATOMS: atom_id res chain seq x y z
N MET A 1 -14.03 -32.06 -19.97
CA MET A 1 -13.78 -30.61 -20.17
C MET A 1 -12.68 -30.48 -21.21
N SER A 2 -12.90 -29.77 -22.31
CA SER A 2 -11.90 -29.59 -23.37
C SER A 2 -10.72 -28.75 -22.86
N ASP A 3 -9.51 -29.05 -23.33
CA ASP A 3 -8.25 -28.38 -22.96
C ASP A 3 -8.18 -26.89 -23.37
N HIS A 4 -9.25 -26.30 -23.88
CA HIS A 4 -9.30 -24.94 -24.40
C HIS A 4 -9.09 -23.86 -23.34
N PHE A 5 -9.42 -24.13 -22.08
CA PHE A 5 -9.27 -23.17 -20.97
C PHE A 5 -8.08 -23.46 -20.05
N LYS A 6 -7.21 -24.44 -20.39
CA LYS A 6 -6.01 -24.70 -19.60
C LYS A 6 -4.90 -23.75 -20.04
N VAL A 7 -4.44 -22.91 -19.13
CA VAL A 7 -3.20 -22.13 -19.31
C VAL A 7 -2.06 -23.11 -19.49
N LYS A 8 -1.51 -23.18 -20.71
CA LYS A 8 -0.31 -23.97 -20.99
C LYS A 8 0.90 -23.18 -20.49
N MET A 9 1.43 -23.58 -19.34
CA MET A 9 2.65 -22.99 -18.80
C MET A 9 3.81 -23.29 -19.74
N GLN A 10 4.44 -22.26 -20.30
CA GLN A 10 5.69 -22.41 -21.04
C GLN A 10 6.81 -22.64 -20.02
N PRO A 11 7.68 -23.65 -20.21
CA PRO A 11 8.85 -23.81 -19.37
C PRO A 11 9.71 -22.56 -19.51
N ILE A 12 10.01 -21.91 -18.39
CA ILE A 12 10.92 -20.78 -18.35
C ILE A 12 12.33 -21.35 -18.59
N LYS A 13 12.85 -21.16 -19.80
CA LYS A 13 14.21 -21.60 -20.15
C LYS A 13 15.23 -20.90 -19.24
N ASP A 14 16.17 -21.68 -18.72
CA ASP A 14 17.33 -21.22 -17.97
C ASP A 14 17.03 -20.38 -16.71
N TYR A 15 15.85 -20.54 -16.10
CA TYR A 15 15.48 -19.81 -14.89
C TYR A 15 16.46 -20.09 -13.74
N ASP A 16 16.79 -21.38 -13.52
CA ASP A 16 17.66 -21.81 -12.43
C ASP A 16 19.12 -21.37 -12.62
N ASN A 17 19.54 -21.12 -13.87
CA ASN A 17 20.89 -20.70 -14.23
C ASN A 17 21.01 -19.19 -14.45
N ARG A 18 19.93 -18.43 -14.27
CA ARG A 18 19.95 -16.97 -14.47
C ARG A 18 20.81 -16.33 -13.37
N PRO A 19 21.84 -15.53 -13.71
CA PRO A 19 22.62 -14.83 -12.71
C PRO A 19 21.72 -13.87 -11.93
N LYS A 20 21.91 -13.80 -10.60
CA LYS A 20 21.18 -12.84 -9.76
C LYS A 20 21.46 -11.42 -10.27
N ALA A 21 20.40 -10.64 -10.49
CA ALA A 21 20.54 -9.25 -10.88
C ALA A 21 21.21 -8.46 -9.75
N LYS A 22 22.15 -7.56 -10.10
CA LYS A 22 22.82 -6.67 -9.12
C LYS A 22 21.82 -5.78 -8.37
N ASN A 23 20.74 -5.38 -9.03
CA ASN A 23 19.62 -4.64 -8.44
C ASN A 23 18.31 -5.30 -8.90
N PRO A 24 17.81 -6.32 -8.20
CA PRO A 24 16.61 -7.03 -8.61
C PRO A 24 15.37 -6.14 -8.46
N LEU A 25 14.41 -6.31 -9.36
CA LEU A 25 13.09 -5.70 -9.23
C LEU A 25 12.45 -6.17 -7.92
N LYS A 26 11.98 -5.21 -7.15
CA LYS A 26 11.27 -5.43 -5.90
C LYS A 26 9.76 -5.36 -6.15
N ILE A 27 9.01 -6.29 -5.57
CA ILE A 27 7.57 -6.39 -5.76
C ILE A 27 6.85 -6.08 -4.46
N GLN A 28 5.87 -5.19 -4.52
CA GLN A 28 4.91 -4.98 -3.43
C GLN A 28 3.60 -5.68 -3.80
N ASP A 29 3.17 -6.61 -2.96
CA ASP A 29 1.88 -7.27 -3.15
C ASP A 29 0.73 -6.37 -2.66
N LEU A 30 -0.38 -6.36 -3.41
CA LEU A 30 -1.56 -5.55 -3.12
C LEU A 30 -2.80 -6.42 -2.80
N THR A 31 -2.64 -7.74 -2.76
CA THR A 31 -3.75 -8.70 -2.70
C THR A 31 -4.61 -8.47 -1.45
N LEU A 32 -3.98 -8.18 -0.31
CA LEU A 32 -4.65 -8.01 0.99
C LEU A 32 -5.22 -6.60 1.23
N ARG A 33 -5.07 -5.65 0.29
CA ARG A 33 -5.61 -4.29 0.38
C ARG A 33 -6.25 -3.84 -0.93
N ASP A 34 -5.47 -3.35 -1.88
CA ASP A 34 -5.99 -2.70 -3.09
C ASP A 34 -6.65 -3.68 -4.06
N GLY A 35 -6.19 -4.94 -4.07
CA GLY A 35 -6.73 -6.00 -4.91
C GLY A 35 -8.21 -6.22 -4.64
N HIS A 36 -8.59 -6.48 -3.38
CA HIS A 36 -10.00 -6.67 -3.02
C HIS A 36 -10.78 -5.35 -2.97
N GLN A 37 -10.13 -4.23 -2.70
CA GLN A 37 -10.75 -2.91 -2.80
C GLN A 37 -11.28 -2.64 -4.22
N SER A 38 -10.51 -3.02 -5.23
CA SER A 38 -10.88 -2.84 -6.64
C SER A 38 -11.85 -3.91 -7.15
N LEU A 39 -11.68 -5.17 -6.76
CA LEU A 39 -12.43 -6.29 -7.36
C LEU A 39 -13.76 -6.60 -6.65
N PHE A 40 -13.85 -6.41 -5.33
CA PHE A 40 -15.04 -6.79 -4.57
C PHE A 40 -15.32 -5.85 -3.40
N ALA A 41 -15.26 -4.54 -3.68
CA ALA A 41 -15.69 -3.46 -2.80
C ALA A 41 -15.10 -3.52 -1.38
N THR A 42 -13.82 -3.91 -1.28
CA THR A 42 -13.08 -3.96 -0.02
C THR A 42 -13.60 -5.00 0.97
N ARG A 43 -14.35 -6.03 0.52
CA ARG A 43 -14.99 -7.02 1.40
C ARG A 43 -14.09 -8.20 1.81
N GLY A 44 -12.77 -8.10 1.64
CA GLY A 44 -11.83 -9.10 2.13
C GLY A 44 -11.83 -9.14 3.66
N ARG A 45 -12.25 -10.27 4.24
CA ARG A 45 -12.27 -10.51 5.69
C ARG A 45 -10.94 -11.00 6.21
N THR A 46 -10.68 -10.79 7.49
CA THR A 46 -9.41 -11.22 8.09
C THR A 46 -9.28 -12.74 8.08
N GLU A 47 -10.39 -13.47 8.31
CA GLU A 47 -10.43 -14.93 8.32
C GLU A 47 -9.97 -15.57 7.00
N ASP A 48 -10.29 -14.94 5.86
CA ASP A 48 -9.92 -15.43 4.53
C ASP A 48 -8.43 -15.17 4.20
N MET A 49 -7.82 -14.18 4.86
CA MET A 49 -6.41 -13.82 4.64
C MET A 49 -5.44 -14.75 5.39
N ILE A 50 -5.86 -15.25 6.56
CA ILE A 50 -5.01 -16.04 7.47
C ILE A 50 -4.44 -17.31 6.80
N PRO A 51 -5.23 -18.12 6.06
CA PRO A 51 -4.74 -19.38 5.47
C PRO A 51 -3.54 -19.22 4.54
N VAL A 52 -3.40 -18.06 3.88
CA VAL A 52 -2.32 -17.78 2.93
C VAL A 52 -1.21 -16.89 3.49
N ALA A 53 -1.42 -16.29 4.66
CA ALA A 53 -0.52 -15.28 5.22
C ALA A 53 0.93 -15.77 5.40
N ALA A 54 1.11 -16.96 5.97
CA ALA A 54 2.45 -17.53 6.15
C ALA A 54 3.13 -17.86 4.80
N MET A 55 2.37 -18.35 3.82
CA MET A 55 2.91 -18.61 2.48
C MET A 55 3.36 -17.31 1.81
N MET A 56 2.57 -16.24 1.94
CA MET A 56 2.92 -14.93 1.39
C MET A 56 4.20 -14.35 2.01
N ASP A 57 4.44 -14.58 3.31
CA ASP A 57 5.66 -14.12 3.99
C ASP A 57 6.94 -14.81 3.46
N GLU A 58 6.83 -16.03 2.95
CA GLU A 58 7.95 -16.79 2.38
C GLU A 58 8.28 -16.41 0.93
N ILE A 59 7.41 -15.67 0.23
CA ILE A 59 7.64 -15.30 -1.18
C ILE A 59 8.81 -14.32 -1.34
N GLY A 60 9.05 -13.48 -0.31
CA GLY A 60 10.10 -12.45 -0.36
C GLY A 60 9.68 -11.17 -1.06
N PHE A 61 8.41 -10.75 -0.90
CA PHE A 61 7.97 -9.42 -1.33
C PHE A 61 8.76 -8.31 -0.62
N TRP A 62 8.88 -7.16 -1.25
CA TRP A 62 9.45 -5.97 -0.61
C TRP A 62 8.57 -5.45 0.51
N ALA A 63 7.25 -5.47 0.29
CA ALA A 63 6.24 -5.22 1.30
C ALA A 63 4.93 -5.89 0.85
N VAL A 64 4.02 -6.11 1.80
CA VAL A 64 2.63 -6.47 1.50
C VAL A 64 1.73 -5.33 1.95
N GLU A 65 0.90 -4.83 1.05
CA GLU A 65 -0.10 -3.83 1.40
C GLU A 65 -1.32 -4.51 2.03
N VAL A 66 -1.57 -4.20 3.29
CA VAL A 66 -2.59 -4.89 4.10
C VAL A 66 -3.61 -3.94 4.73
N TRP A 67 -3.38 -2.63 4.64
CA TRP A 67 -4.08 -1.65 5.47
C TRP A 67 -4.19 -0.26 4.84
N GLY A 68 -5.01 0.60 5.45
CA GLY A 68 -5.28 1.95 4.94
C GLY A 68 -6.29 1.96 3.79
N GLY A 69 -6.45 3.12 3.16
CA GLY A 69 -7.52 3.33 2.18
C GLY A 69 -8.92 3.01 2.75
N ALA A 70 -9.75 2.34 1.97
CA ALA A 70 -11.14 2.04 2.35
C ALA A 70 -11.28 0.92 3.40
N THR A 71 -10.19 0.19 3.70
CA THR A 71 -10.25 -0.97 4.61
C THR A 71 -10.66 -0.57 6.02
N PHE A 72 -10.19 0.58 6.52
CA PHE A 72 -10.43 1.01 7.89
C PHE A 72 -11.91 1.26 8.19
N ASP A 73 -12.62 2.00 7.33
CA ASP A 73 -14.07 2.22 7.45
C ASP A 73 -14.86 0.94 7.11
N THR A 74 -14.46 0.22 6.06
CA THR A 74 -15.19 -0.97 5.61
C THR A 74 -15.26 -2.05 6.68
N MET A 75 -14.18 -2.24 7.43
CA MET A 75 -14.13 -3.24 8.49
C MET A 75 -15.14 -2.97 9.60
N HIS A 76 -15.23 -1.71 10.05
CA HIS A 76 -16.24 -1.30 11.03
C HIS A 76 -17.65 -1.39 10.46
N ARG A 77 -17.86 -0.85 9.25
CA ARG A 77 -19.20 -0.61 8.69
C ARG A 77 -19.86 -1.87 8.14
N PHE A 78 -19.08 -2.77 7.55
CA PHE A 78 -19.63 -3.87 6.75
C PHE A 78 -19.14 -5.26 7.14
N LEU A 79 -17.96 -5.37 7.75
CA LEU A 79 -17.39 -6.66 8.13
C LEU A 79 -17.58 -6.96 9.62
N ASN A 80 -17.94 -5.95 10.43
CA ASN A 80 -17.98 -6.04 11.88
C ASN A 80 -16.64 -6.54 12.47
N GLU A 81 -15.53 -6.02 11.91
CA GLU A 81 -14.17 -6.35 12.32
C GLU A 81 -13.43 -5.10 12.84
N ASP A 82 -12.55 -5.28 13.82
CA ASP A 82 -11.62 -4.23 14.26
C ASP A 82 -10.42 -4.16 13.29
N PRO A 83 -10.18 -3.03 12.60
CA PRO A 83 -9.01 -2.88 11.73
C PRO A 83 -7.70 -3.12 12.48
N TRP A 84 -7.58 -2.65 13.72
CA TRP A 84 -6.35 -2.79 14.49
C TRP A 84 -6.08 -4.26 14.82
N GLN A 85 -7.13 -5.03 15.08
CA GLN A 85 -7.01 -6.47 15.28
C GLN A 85 -6.55 -7.19 14.02
N ARG A 86 -7.00 -6.79 12.82
CA ARG A 86 -6.47 -7.37 11.56
C ARG A 86 -4.96 -7.18 11.45
N LEU A 87 -4.48 -5.97 11.67
CA LEU A 87 -3.05 -5.66 11.60
C LEU A 87 -2.25 -6.56 12.56
N ARG A 88 -2.65 -6.58 13.84
CA ARG A 88 -2.01 -7.42 14.87
C ARG A 88 -2.10 -8.93 14.55
N THR A 89 -3.21 -9.37 13.99
CA THR A 89 -3.44 -10.78 13.65
C THR A 89 -2.53 -11.20 12.50
N LEU A 90 -2.48 -10.43 11.41
CA LEU A 90 -1.62 -10.74 10.27
C LEU A 90 -0.13 -10.67 10.65
N LYS A 91 0.29 -9.76 11.54
CA LYS A 91 1.66 -9.74 12.09
C LYS A 91 2.05 -11.01 12.87
N ARG A 92 1.09 -11.84 13.29
CA ARG A 92 1.41 -13.15 13.86
C ARG A 92 1.95 -14.12 12.82
N TYR A 93 1.62 -13.93 11.54
CA TYR A 93 2.02 -14.79 10.43
C TYR A 93 3.14 -14.19 9.60
N PHE A 94 3.13 -12.88 9.36
CA PHE A 94 4.18 -12.17 8.64
C PHE A 94 5.31 -11.74 9.57
N LYS A 95 6.45 -12.45 9.50
CA LYS A 95 7.65 -12.22 10.33
C LYS A 95 8.78 -11.57 9.56
N LYS A 96 8.82 -11.75 8.24
CA LYS A 96 9.92 -11.32 7.37
C LYS A 96 9.55 -10.09 6.57
N THR A 97 8.31 -10.04 6.09
CA THR A 97 7.88 -9.06 5.09
C THR A 97 7.30 -7.80 5.75
N PRO A 98 7.79 -6.60 5.39
CA PRO A 98 7.24 -5.33 5.86
C PRO A 98 5.78 -5.15 5.48
N PHE A 99 5.01 -4.52 6.37
CA PHE A 99 3.64 -4.11 6.06
C PHE A 99 3.59 -2.70 5.50
N CYS A 100 2.84 -2.54 4.42
CA CYS A 100 2.54 -1.25 3.80
C CYS A 100 1.08 -0.86 4.02
N MET A 101 0.85 0.44 4.19
CA MET A 101 -0.47 1.05 4.12
C MET A 101 -0.53 2.22 3.16
N LEU A 102 -1.73 2.50 2.66
CA LEU A 102 -2.05 3.74 1.97
C LEU A 102 -2.59 4.77 2.97
N LEU A 103 -1.88 5.88 3.15
CA LEU A 103 -2.21 6.99 4.03
C LEU A 103 -2.52 8.25 3.20
N ARG A 104 -3.66 8.90 3.47
CA ARG A 104 -4.05 10.13 2.76
C ARG A 104 -3.70 11.36 3.58
N GLY A 105 -2.41 11.69 3.71
CA GLY A 105 -1.92 12.88 4.42
C GLY A 105 -2.72 13.26 5.67
N GLN A 106 -3.22 14.50 5.71
CA GLN A 106 -4.00 15.07 6.81
C GLN A 106 -5.38 14.42 7.00
N ASN A 107 -5.89 13.73 5.97
CA ASN A 107 -7.14 12.97 6.05
C ASN A 107 -6.96 11.59 6.66
N ILE A 108 -5.72 11.14 6.92
CA ILE A 108 -5.39 9.81 7.43
C ILE A 108 -6.09 8.69 6.62
N VAL A 109 -7.08 8.04 7.22
CA VAL A 109 -7.96 7.01 6.62
C VAL A 109 -9.44 7.44 6.63
N GLY A 110 -9.70 8.73 6.83
CA GLY A 110 -11.03 9.34 6.87
C GLY A 110 -11.35 10.20 5.65
N TYR A 111 -12.44 10.96 5.77
CA TYR A 111 -13.04 11.73 4.68
C TYR A 111 -12.96 13.25 4.87
N ARG A 112 -12.27 13.72 5.91
CA ARG A 112 -12.05 15.14 6.22
C ARG A 112 -10.66 15.35 6.78
N ASN A 113 -10.20 16.60 6.79
CA ASN A 113 -8.95 16.95 7.46
C ASN A 113 -9.11 16.77 8.98
N TYR A 114 -8.08 16.20 9.60
CA TYR A 114 -7.97 16.08 11.05
C TYR A 114 -6.92 17.06 11.58
N ALA A 115 -6.99 17.35 12.89
CA ALA A 115 -5.97 18.15 13.56
C ALA A 115 -4.64 17.38 13.62
N ASP A 116 -3.53 18.13 13.75
CA ASP A 116 -2.19 17.55 13.67
C ASP A 116 -1.92 16.52 14.77
N ASP A 117 -2.42 16.75 15.98
CA ASP A 117 -2.33 15.82 17.10
C ASP A 117 -2.99 14.47 16.80
N VAL A 118 -4.16 14.49 16.16
CA VAL A 118 -4.86 13.28 15.73
C VAL A 118 -4.08 12.57 14.62
N ALA A 119 -3.54 13.31 13.65
CA ALA A 119 -2.76 12.73 12.56
C ALA A 119 -1.48 12.07 13.08
N LYS A 120 -0.76 12.73 14.00
CA LYS A 120 0.43 12.18 14.67
C LYS A 120 0.10 10.93 15.48
N ALA A 121 -0.91 11.01 16.35
CA ALA A 121 -1.34 9.88 17.17
C ALA A 121 -1.76 8.67 16.31
N PHE A 122 -2.40 8.91 15.16
CA PHE A 122 -2.75 7.84 14.23
C PHE A 122 -1.51 7.13 13.66
N VAL A 123 -0.50 7.89 13.22
CA VAL A 123 0.76 7.33 12.70
C VAL A 123 1.50 6.55 13.79
N GLU A 124 1.64 7.12 14.99
CA GLU A 124 2.28 6.46 16.13
C GLU A 124 1.60 5.12 16.44
N LYS A 125 0.26 5.11 16.53
CA LYS A 125 -0.50 3.88 16.80
C LYS A 125 -0.42 2.88 15.65
N ALA A 126 -0.40 3.32 14.40
CA ALA A 126 -0.17 2.44 13.25
C ALA A 126 1.22 1.78 13.33
N ALA A 127 2.25 2.55 13.64
CA ALA A 127 3.62 2.06 13.79
C ALA A 127 3.76 1.07 14.96
N GLU A 128 3.19 1.39 16.13
CA GLU A 128 3.16 0.52 17.32
C GLU A 128 2.49 -0.83 17.04
N ASN A 129 1.43 -0.85 16.22
CA ASN A 129 0.73 -2.08 15.84
C ASN A 129 1.43 -2.85 14.70
N GLY A 130 2.57 -2.37 14.23
CA GLY A 130 3.44 -3.07 13.28
C GLY A 130 3.39 -2.54 11.85
N MET A 131 2.87 -1.34 11.59
CA MET A 131 3.03 -0.74 10.26
C MET A 131 4.49 -0.34 10.01
N ASP A 132 5.01 -0.63 8.81
CA ASP A 132 6.41 -0.41 8.48
C ASP A 132 6.60 0.63 7.36
N VAL A 133 5.73 0.59 6.35
CA VAL A 133 5.77 1.44 5.16
C VAL A 133 4.49 2.27 5.08
N PHE A 134 4.66 3.59 5.09
CA PHE A 134 3.57 4.56 4.95
C PHE A 134 3.62 5.18 3.56
N ARG A 135 2.84 4.60 2.64
CA ARG A 135 2.62 5.14 1.32
C ARG A 135 1.67 6.31 1.42
N THR A 136 2.20 7.52 1.31
CA THR A 136 1.46 8.74 1.62
C THR A 136 1.22 9.56 0.37
N PHE A 137 -0.04 9.93 0.15
CA PHE A 137 -0.45 10.75 -0.98
C PHE A 137 -1.41 11.86 -0.55
N ASP A 138 -1.49 12.90 -1.38
CA ASP A 138 -2.57 13.88 -1.36
C ASP A 138 -3.31 13.83 -2.69
N ALA A 139 -4.64 13.99 -2.67
CA ALA A 139 -5.46 13.84 -3.88
C ALA A 139 -5.20 14.90 -4.95
N LEU A 140 -4.59 16.04 -4.58
CA LEU A 140 -4.26 17.15 -5.46
C LEU A 140 -2.74 17.39 -5.55
N ASN A 141 -1.91 16.44 -5.07
CA ASN A 141 -0.46 16.59 -4.95
C ASN A 141 -0.04 17.83 -4.13
N ASP A 142 -0.81 18.18 -3.11
CA ASP A 142 -0.45 19.22 -2.15
C ASP A 142 0.32 18.63 -0.98
N PHE A 143 1.65 18.74 -1.01
CA PHE A 143 2.54 18.08 -0.05
C PHE A 143 2.52 18.69 1.34
N ARG A 144 2.02 19.93 1.45
CA ARG A 144 1.77 20.58 2.75
C ARG A 144 0.83 19.73 3.60
N ASN A 145 -0.11 19.02 2.97
CA ASN A 145 -1.08 18.16 3.65
C ASN A 145 -0.48 16.90 4.25
N PHE A 146 0.80 16.59 4.05
CA PHE A 146 1.40 15.45 4.72
C PHE A 146 2.68 15.77 5.51
N GLU A 147 3.09 17.04 5.63
CA GLU A 147 4.22 17.45 6.46
C GLU A 147 4.12 16.90 7.90
N THR A 148 2.93 17.02 8.50
CA THR A 148 2.63 16.52 9.85
C THR A 148 2.87 15.02 9.98
N VAL A 149 2.33 14.23 9.06
CA VAL A 149 2.47 12.77 9.13
C VAL A 149 3.87 12.31 8.74
N VAL A 150 4.58 13.03 7.85
CA VAL A 150 5.97 12.72 7.47
C VAL A 150 6.89 12.79 8.68
N ALA A 151 6.80 13.86 9.47
CA ALA A 151 7.58 14.00 10.68
C ALA A 151 7.31 12.83 11.64
N ALA A 152 6.04 12.53 11.92
CA ALA A 152 5.65 11.42 12.79
C ALA A 152 6.14 10.04 12.28
N ILE A 153 6.06 9.78 10.97
CA ILE A 153 6.53 8.53 10.36
C ILE A 153 8.03 8.36 10.58
N LYS A 154 8.81 9.43 10.37
CA LYS A 154 10.26 9.44 10.56
C LYS A 154 10.64 9.29 12.04
N ASP A 155 9.95 9.98 12.94
CA ASP A 155 10.16 9.87 14.39
C ASP A 155 9.87 8.46 14.90
N CYS A 156 8.90 7.77 14.31
CA CYS A 156 8.62 6.35 14.58
C CYS A 156 9.65 5.38 13.97
N GLY A 157 10.67 5.87 13.24
CA GLY A 157 11.66 5.04 12.56
C GLY A 157 11.09 4.21 11.41
N LYS A 158 9.98 4.65 10.80
CA LYS A 158 9.27 3.92 9.74
C LYS A 158 9.56 4.50 8.35
N HIS A 159 9.28 3.72 7.31
CA HIS A 159 9.54 4.12 5.94
C HIS A 159 8.43 5.04 5.43
N PHE A 160 8.78 6.30 5.19
CA PHE A 160 7.95 7.23 4.44
C PHE A 160 8.11 7.00 2.94
N GLN A 161 7.01 6.74 2.25
CA GLN A 161 6.96 6.67 0.79
C GLN A 161 6.02 7.76 0.24
N GLY A 162 6.59 8.90 -0.16
CA GLY A 162 5.86 9.97 -0.84
C GLY A 162 5.36 9.53 -2.22
N CYS A 163 4.12 9.88 -2.53
CA CYS A 163 3.48 9.53 -3.79
C CYS A 163 3.03 10.77 -4.55
N ILE A 164 3.28 10.76 -5.86
CA ILE A 164 2.72 11.74 -6.79
C ILE A 164 1.57 11.04 -7.52
N CYS A 165 0.36 11.54 -7.33
CA CYS A 165 -0.81 11.09 -8.07
C CYS A 165 -0.66 11.51 -9.53
N TYR A 166 -0.69 10.53 -10.42
CA TYR A 166 -0.56 10.73 -11.85
C TYR A 166 -1.92 10.97 -12.49
N SER A 167 -1.99 12.00 -13.32
CA SER A 167 -3.11 12.33 -14.18
C SER A 167 -2.61 12.86 -15.52
N LEU A 168 -3.51 12.97 -16.49
CA LEU A 168 -3.22 13.53 -17.80
C LEU A 168 -4.30 14.54 -18.17
N THR A 169 -3.89 15.66 -18.76
CA THR A 169 -4.82 16.58 -19.44
C THR A 169 -5.12 16.16 -20.86
N GLU A 170 -4.22 15.39 -21.48
CA GLU A 170 -4.27 14.95 -22.87
C GLU A 170 -4.15 13.41 -22.96
N PRO A 171 -4.46 12.75 -24.09
CA PRO A 171 -4.32 11.29 -24.23
C PRO A 171 -2.89 10.76 -23.99
N ARG A 172 -1.88 11.62 -24.04
CA ARG A 172 -0.46 11.31 -23.79
C ARG A 172 0.16 12.41 -22.95
N MET A 173 1.30 12.10 -22.33
CA MET A 173 2.10 13.07 -21.57
C MET A 173 2.35 14.33 -22.41
N GLY A 174 1.92 15.48 -21.90
CA GLY A 174 1.93 16.77 -22.59
C GLY A 174 0.74 17.64 -22.18
N GLY A 175 0.75 18.91 -22.59
CA GLY A 175 -0.28 19.89 -22.26
C GLY A 175 0.15 20.91 -21.20
N GLU A 176 -0.79 21.78 -20.83
CA GLU A 176 -0.48 22.97 -20.03
C GLU A 176 -0.39 22.69 -18.52
N VAL A 177 -1.08 21.66 -18.02
CA VAL A 177 -1.18 21.40 -16.56
C VAL A 177 -0.34 20.20 -16.15
N TYR A 178 -0.70 18.98 -16.61
CA TYR A 178 -0.01 17.75 -16.23
C TYR A 178 1.00 17.32 -17.30
N ASN A 179 2.14 18.00 -17.33
CA ASN A 179 3.27 17.71 -18.22
C ASN A 179 4.48 17.15 -17.45
N LEU A 180 5.54 16.79 -18.18
CA LEU A 180 6.75 16.20 -17.57
C LEU A 180 7.39 17.14 -16.54
N ASP A 181 7.44 18.45 -16.83
CA ASP A 181 8.04 19.42 -15.92
C ASP A 181 7.27 19.53 -14.61
N TYR A 182 5.93 19.45 -14.63
CA TYR A 182 5.12 19.36 -13.42
C TYR A 182 5.55 18.19 -12.53
N TYR A 183 5.68 16.98 -13.10
CA TYR A 183 6.07 15.79 -12.34
C TYR A 183 7.52 15.84 -11.86
N LEU A 184 8.44 16.37 -12.67
CA LEU A 184 9.85 16.53 -12.29
C LEU A 184 10.01 17.55 -11.16
N ASN A 185 9.25 18.65 -11.19
CA ASN A 185 9.27 19.64 -10.12
C ASN A 185 8.66 19.05 -8.84
N LYS A 186 7.52 18.35 -8.94
CA LYS A 186 6.92 17.63 -7.81
C LYS A 186 7.82 16.52 -7.25
N ALA A 187 8.72 15.95 -8.02
CA ALA A 187 9.67 14.97 -7.48
C ALA A 187 10.86 15.60 -6.75
N ARG A 188 11.12 16.90 -6.96
CA ARG A 188 12.20 17.66 -6.32
C ARG A 188 11.76 18.33 -5.02
N ASP A 189 10.50 18.76 -4.94
CA ASP A 189 9.84 19.30 -3.74
C ASP A 189 9.87 18.29 -2.58
#